data_AF-U3TTS9-F1
#
_entry.id   AF-U3TTS9-F1
#
_cell.length_a   1.000
_cell.length_b   1.000
_cell.length_c   1.000
_cell.angle_alpha   90.00
_cell.angle_beta   90.00
_cell.angle_gamma   90.00
#
_symmetry.space_group_name_H-M   'P 1'
#
loop_
_entity.id
_entity.type
_entity.pdbx_description
1 polymer ?
#
loop_
_entity_poly.entity_id
_entity_poly.type
_entity_poly.pdbx_seq_one_letter_code
_entity_poly.pdbx_strand_id
1 'polypeptide(L)'
;MLNRVESCIIALFLNQTNANILTSTQLTWQALQPDSSRYQSLFSTVSLEDSDTLAAVQPRLLNALAHLHHQTLGFPLLLLRSQENSDYLAWIAEAAQRFQPDEDALYGGDYHVMGDNVSLQPPVDASRPFTSTGGVHYADWIESEQLFGCVRSV
;
A
#
# COMPACT_ATOMS: atom_id res chain seq x y z
N MET A 1 16.26 27.43 29.93
CA MET A 1 14.83 27.33 29.59
C MET A 1 14.55 28.23 28.40
N LEU A 2 13.88 27.68 27.38
CA LEU A 2 13.29 28.30 26.17
C LEU A 2 14.19 28.99 25.13
N ASN A 3 14.52 28.21 24.10
CA ASN A 3 14.16 28.38 22.69
C ASN A 3 14.07 29.82 22.11
N ARG A 4 14.95 30.15 21.16
CA ARG A 4 14.70 31.23 20.20
C ARG A 4 14.95 30.70 18.79
N VAL A 5 13.85 30.51 18.06
CA VAL A 5 13.79 30.16 16.65
C VAL A 5 14.56 31.21 15.86
N GLU A 6 15.63 30.80 15.17
CA GLU A 6 16.27 31.63 14.15
C GLU A 6 15.37 31.65 12.92
N SER A 7 14.40 32.55 12.93
CA SER A 7 13.68 32.93 11.73
C SER A 7 14.61 33.79 10.87
N CYS A 8 15.29 33.15 9.92
CA CYS A 8 16.09 33.83 8.92
C CYS A 8 15.16 34.50 7.89
N ILE A 9 14.68 35.71 8.19
CA ILE A 9 14.18 36.60 7.15
C ILE A 9 15.42 37.13 6.41
N ILE A 10 15.56 36.75 5.14
CA ILE A 10 16.59 37.26 4.24
C ILE A 10 16.43 38.78 4.19
N ALA A 11 17.32 39.51 4.85
CA ALA A 11 17.41 40.95 4.73
C ALA A 11 17.96 41.29 3.35
N LEU A 12 17.07 41.59 2.40
CA LEU A 12 17.47 42.18 1.12
C LEU A 12 17.94 43.61 1.38
N PHE A 13 19.25 43.80 1.31
CA PHE A 13 19.89 45.12 1.28
C PHE A 13 19.43 45.86 0.01
N LEU A 14 18.47 46.77 0.15
CA LEU A 14 18.09 47.72 -0.89
C LEU A 14 18.81 49.05 -0.63
N ASN A 15 20.01 49.18 -1.17
CA ASN A 15 20.61 50.49 -1.41
C ASN A 15 20.61 50.73 -2.92
N GLN A 16 19.74 51.63 -3.38
CA GLN A 16 20.06 52.77 -4.25
C GLN A 16 18.76 53.33 -4.88
N THR A 17 18.55 54.61 -4.64
CA THR A 17 17.57 55.45 -5.34
C THR A 17 18.00 55.67 -6.78
N ASN A 18 17.36 54.99 -7.72
CA ASN A 18 17.34 55.34 -9.14
C ASN A 18 15.91 55.09 -9.66
N ALA A 19 15.47 55.92 -10.61
CA ALA A 19 14.10 55.94 -11.12
C ALA A 19 13.55 54.54 -11.41
N ASN A 20 12.41 54.20 -10.81
CA ASN A 20 11.75 52.91 -11.00
C ASN A 20 11.14 52.82 -12.40
N ILE A 21 11.91 52.28 -13.34
CA ILE A 21 11.37 51.78 -14.62
C ILE A 21 10.87 50.36 -14.34
N LEU A 22 9.55 50.19 -14.26
CA LEU A 22 8.93 48.88 -14.15
C LEU A 22 9.02 48.16 -15.51
N THR A 23 10.01 47.29 -15.67
CA THR A 23 10.13 46.40 -16.82
C THR A 23 9.48 45.06 -16.48
N SER A 24 8.33 44.77 -17.11
CA SER A 24 7.70 43.45 -17.03
C SER A 24 8.38 42.54 -18.06
N THR A 25 9.23 41.63 -17.59
CA THR A 25 9.87 40.61 -18.43
C THR A 25 9.17 39.28 -18.21
N GLN A 26 8.69 38.67 -19.30
CA GLN A 26 8.04 37.37 -19.26
C GLN A 26 9.13 36.30 -19.10
N LEU A 27 9.14 35.62 -17.96
CA LEU A 27 10.06 34.51 -17.71
C LEU A 27 9.56 33.26 -18.42
N THR A 28 10.46 32.54 -19.08
CA THR A 28 10.19 31.19 -19.58
C THR A 28 10.19 30.20 -18.41
N TRP A 29 9.46 29.09 -18.52
CA TRP A 29 9.32 28.12 -17.42
C TRP A 29 10.67 27.51 -16.97
N GLN A 30 11.66 27.47 -17.86
CA GLN A 30 13.02 27.02 -17.54
C GLN A 30 13.72 27.96 -16.56
N ALA A 31 13.43 29.26 -16.63
CA ALA A 31 13.98 30.26 -15.70
C ALA A 31 13.31 30.22 -14.32
N LEU A 32 12.20 29.50 -14.18
CA LEU A 32 11.50 29.29 -12.91
C LEU A 32 11.97 28.03 -12.17
N GLN A 33 12.84 27.22 -12.78
CA GLN A 33 13.35 26.03 -12.11
C GLN A 33 14.35 26.42 -11.02
N PRO A 34 14.19 25.92 -9.78
CA PRO A 34 15.18 26.14 -8.74
C PRO A 34 16.49 25.44 -9.11
N ASP A 35 17.62 26.12 -8.90
CA ASP A 35 18.95 25.53 -9.07
C ASP A 35 19.16 24.42 -8.04
N SER A 36 19.04 23.18 -8.49
CA SER A 36 19.15 21.97 -7.68
C SER A 36 20.57 21.40 -7.61
N SER A 37 21.54 22.01 -8.30
CA SER A 37 22.92 21.51 -8.41
C SER A 37 23.57 21.26 -7.04
N ARG A 38 23.32 22.15 -6.06
CA ARG A 38 23.84 22.06 -4.69
C ARG A 38 23.25 20.91 -3.87
N TYR A 39 22.10 20.39 -4.27
CA TYR A 39 21.39 19.34 -3.54
C TYR A 39 21.54 17.96 -4.20
N GLN A 40 22.09 17.89 -5.43
CA GLN A 40 22.27 16.62 -6.14
C GLN A 40 23.07 15.58 -5.33
N SER A 41 24.09 16.02 -4.57
CA SER A 41 24.86 15.14 -3.70
C SER A 41 24.04 14.58 -2.53
N LEU A 42 23.12 15.35 -1.96
CA LEU A 42 22.23 14.91 -0.89
C LEU A 42 21.25 13.84 -1.38
N PHE A 43 20.71 14.00 -2.60
CA PHE A 43 19.84 13.00 -3.22
C PHE A 43 20.59 11.74 -3.65
N SER A 44 21.89 11.84 -3.92
CA SER A 44 22.75 10.69 -4.28
C SER A 44 23.20 9.87 -3.07
N THR A 45 23.10 10.42 -1.86
CA THR A 45 23.57 9.77 -0.61
C THR A 45 22.49 8.92 0.05
N VAL A 46 21.25 8.96 -0.46
CA VAL A 46 20.19 8.07 0.02
C VAL A 46 20.48 6.67 -0.51
N SER A 47 21.30 5.92 0.20
CA SER A 47 21.24 4.46 0.12
C SER A 47 19.84 4.06 0.53
N LEU A 48 19.07 3.55 -0.42
CA LEU A 48 17.89 2.73 -0.16
C LEU A 48 18.41 1.43 0.47
N GLU A 49 18.82 1.48 1.74
CA GLU A 49 18.98 0.24 2.49
C GLU A 49 17.59 -0.39 2.61
N ASP A 50 17.52 -1.72 2.44
CA ASP A 50 16.35 -2.61 2.66
C ASP A 50 15.91 -2.62 4.14
N SER A 51 15.82 -1.44 4.74
CA SER A 51 15.07 -1.24 5.97
C SER A 51 13.61 -1.46 5.65
N ASP A 52 12.86 -2.08 6.56
CA ASP A 52 11.41 -2.26 6.52
C ASP A 52 10.69 -0.90 6.38
N THR A 53 10.67 -0.37 5.16
CA THR A 53 10.21 0.98 4.84
C THR A 53 8.75 1.15 5.26
N LEU A 54 7.95 0.08 5.18
CA LEU A 54 6.55 0.14 5.55
C LEU A 54 6.33 0.35 7.05
N ALA A 55 7.10 -0.30 7.91
CA ALA A 55 6.99 -0.12 9.36
C ALA A 55 7.38 1.31 9.77
N ALA A 56 8.39 1.86 9.11
CA ALA A 56 8.87 3.22 9.34
C ALA A 56 7.91 4.30 8.80
N VAL A 57 7.35 4.09 7.60
CA VAL A 57 6.53 5.10 6.89
C VAL A 57 5.05 4.98 7.23
N GLN A 58 4.53 3.76 7.40
CA GLN A 58 3.10 3.46 7.63
C GLN A 58 2.87 2.47 8.79
N PRO A 59 3.33 2.76 10.03
CA PRO A 59 3.19 1.85 11.17
C PRO A 59 1.72 1.52 11.49
N ARG A 60 0.79 2.45 11.23
CA ARG A 60 -0.65 2.23 11.45
C ARG A 60 -1.24 1.17 10.52
N LEU A 61 -0.80 1.14 9.26
CA LEU A 61 -1.24 0.14 8.29
C LEU A 61 -0.71 -1.24 8.70
N LEU A 62 0.58 -1.31 9.02
CA LEU A 62 1.20 -2.56 9.47
C LEU A 62 0.51 -3.13 10.72
N ASN A 63 0.24 -2.29 11.72
CA ASN A 63 -0.48 -2.71 12.92
C ASN A 63 -1.91 -3.17 12.59
N ALA A 64 -2.60 -2.48 11.68
CA ALA A 64 -3.95 -2.88 11.27
C ALA A 64 -3.96 -4.25 10.57
N LEU A 65 -2.98 -4.52 9.70
CA LEU A 65 -2.81 -5.84 9.08
C LEU A 65 -2.52 -6.93 10.12
N ALA A 66 -1.65 -6.65 11.09
CA ALA A 66 -1.40 -7.56 12.20
C ALA A 66 -2.67 -7.84 13.01
N HIS A 67 -3.44 -6.81 13.36
CA HIS A 67 -4.70 -6.97 14.09
C HIS A 67 -5.74 -7.77 13.30
N LEU A 68 -5.86 -7.52 11.99
CA LEU A 68 -6.76 -8.25 11.10
C LEU A 68 -6.44 -9.75 11.12
N HIS A 69 -5.14 -10.10 11.06
CA HIS A 69 -4.71 -11.49 11.09
C HIS A 69 -5.02 -12.19 12.43
N HIS A 70 -4.79 -11.52 13.56
CA HIS A 70 -5.02 -12.11 14.89
C HIS A 70 -6.50 -12.12 15.32
N GLN A 71 -7.39 -11.46 14.58
CA GLN A 71 -8.80 -11.36 14.96
C GLN A 71 -9.54 -12.66 14.67
N THR A 72 -9.86 -13.41 15.72
CA THR A 72 -10.61 -14.68 15.64
C THR A 72 -12.11 -14.52 15.84
N LEU A 73 -12.58 -13.33 16.25
CA LEU A 73 -13.98 -13.07 16.55
C LEU A 73 -14.63 -12.21 15.47
N GLY A 74 -15.78 -12.67 14.97
CA GLY A 74 -16.57 -11.98 13.96
C GLY A 74 -16.02 -12.15 12.54
N PHE A 75 -16.37 -11.20 11.67
CA PHE A 75 -15.85 -11.14 10.30
C PHE A 75 -14.69 -10.12 10.25
N PRO A 76 -13.42 -10.59 10.22
CA PRO A 76 -12.28 -9.69 10.21
C PRO A 76 -12.25 -8.93 8.88
N LEU A 77 -12.57 -7.64 8.94
CA LEU A 77 -12.61 -6.76 7.77
C LEU A 77 -11.84 -5.47 8.08
N LEU A 78 -10.99 -5.07 7.13
CA LEU A 78 -10.22 -3.84 7.18
C LEU A 78 -10.55 -2.99 5.95
N LEU A 79 -11.02 -1.77 6.19
CA LEU A 79 -11.23 -0.78 5.13
C LEU A 79 -9.97 0.05 4.95
N LEU A 80 -9.39 0.02 3.75
CA LEU A 80 -8.21 0.78 3.39
C LEU A 80 -8.56 1.85 2.35
N ARG A 81 -7.88 2.99 2.44
CA ARG A 81 -7.93 4.06 1.44
C ARG A 81 -6.56 4.11 0.76
N SER A 82 -6.50 3.72 -0.50
CA SER A 82 -5.30 3.81 -1.33
C SER A 82 -5.56 4.66 -2.57
N GLN A 83 -4.49 5.03 -3.27
CA GLN A 83 -4.60 5.45 -4.66
C GLN A 83 -4.93 4.21 -5.52
N GLU A 84 -5.61 4.39 -6.65
CA GLU A 84 -5.88 3.32 -7.61
C GLU A 84 -4.58 2.97 -8.36
N ASN A 85 -3.68 2.22 -7.70
CA ASN A 85 -2.43 1.74 -8.25
C ASN A 85 -2.19 0.29 -7.79
N SER A 86 -2.02 -0.61 -8.76
CA SER A 86 -1.76 -2.03 -8.56
C SER A 86 -0.49 -2.30 -7.75
N ASP A 87 0.56 -1.49 -7.92
CA ASP A 87 1.81 -1.61 -7.17
C ASP A 87 1.58 -1.43 -5.67
N TYR A 88 0.65 -0.54 -5.30
CA TYR A 88 0.32 -0.28 -3.90
C TYR A 88 -0.42 -1.47 -3.28
N LEU A 89 -1.31 -2.12 -4.05
CA LEU A 89 -1.98 -3.35 -3.62
C LEU A 89 -0.97 -4.49 -3.46
N ALA A 90 0.00 -4.60 -4.38
CA ALA A 90 1.08 -5.58 -4.28
C ALA A 90 1.90 -5.41 -2.99
N TRP A 91 2.29 -4.18 -2.64
CA TRP A 91 3.03 -3.90 -1.42
C TRP A 91 2.22 -4.19 -0.15
N ILE A 92 0.92 -3.89 -0.16
CA ILE A 92 0.04 -4.25 0.96
C ILE A 92 -0.07 -5.77 1.09
N ALA A 93 -0.21 -6.48 -0.03
CA ALA A 93 -0.29 -7.93 -0.03
C ALA A 93 0.99 -8.56 0.52
N GLU A 94 2.16 -8.12 0.06
CA GLU A 94 3.46 -8.56 0.57
C GLU A 94 3.60 -8.28 2.08
N ALA A 95 3.17 -7.10 2.54
CA ALA A 95 3.18 -6.78 3.95
C ALA A 95 2.23 -7.66 4.78
N ALA A 96 1.07 -8.02 4.23
CA ALA A 96 0.11 -8.89 4.89
C ALA A 96 0.60 -10.35 4.94
N GLN A 97 1.33 -10.82 3.92
CA GLN A 97 1.92 -12.16 3.89
C GLN A 97 2.88 -12.41 5.06
N ARG A 98 3.53 -11.37 5.57
CA ARG A 98 4.42 -11.45 6.74
C ARG A 98 3.74 -11.94 8.01
N PHE A 99 2.41 -11.83 8.09
CA PHE A 99 1.63 -12.31 9.22
C PHE A 99 1.00 -13.68 8.96
N GLN A 100 1.08 -14.20 7.73
CA GLN A 100 0.47 -15.48 7.39
C GLN A 100 1.29 -16.63 8.01
N PRO A 101 0.64 -17.69 8.53
CA PRO A 101 1.36 -18.87 8.98
C PRO A 101 2.05 -19.57 7.80
N ASP A 102 3.21 -20.18 8.07
CA ASP A 102 3.99 -20.96 7.08
C ASP A 102 3.32 -22.28 6.68
N GLU A 103 2.18 -22.64 7.27
CA GLU A 103 1.48 -23.89 6.96
C GLU A 103 0.56 -23.73 5.75
N ASP A 104 0.77 -24.60 4.75
CA ASP A 104 -0.12 -24.80 3.61
C ASP A 104 -1.42 -25.50 4.06
N ALA A 105 -2.26 -24.75 4.77
CA ALA A 105 -3.58 -25.22 5.18
C ALA A 105 -4.50 -25.30 3.94
N LEU A 106 -5.17 -26.45 3.80
CA LEU A 106 -6.27 -26.62 2.87
C LEU A 106 -7.58 -26.16 3.53
N TYR A 107 -8.37 -25.42 2.77
CA TYR A 107 -9.68 -24.89 3.18
C TYR A 107 -10.77 -25.48 2.29
N GLY A 108 -12.00 -25.54 2.81
CA GLY A 108 -13.14 -26.10 2.10
C GLY A 108 -13.26 -27.62 2.30
N GLY A 109 -13.56 -28.36 1.23
CA GLY A 109 -13.73 -29.81 1.29
C GLY A 109 -14.59 -30.37 0.16
N ASP A 110 -14.86 -31.68 0.18
CA ASP A 110 -15.68 -32.34 -0.83
C ASP A 110 -17.11 -32.59 -0.32
N TYR A 111 -18.11 -32.10 -1.06
CA TYR A 111 -19.51 -32.41 -0.75
C TYR A 111 -19.85 -33.85 -1.18
N HIS A 112 -20.31 -34.65 -0.24
CA HIS A 112 -20.85 -35.98 -0.47
C HIS A 112 -22.37 -35.94 -0.29
N VAL A 113 -23.09 -36.14 -1.39
CA VAL A 113 -24.56 -36.18 -1.43
C VAL A 113 -25.03 -37.63 -1.52
N MET A 114 -25.74 -38.11 -0.51
CA MET A 114 -26.38 -39.42 -0.49
C MET A 114 -27.88 -39.26 -0.27
N GLY A 115 -28.65 -39.28 -1.36
CA GLY A 115 -30.09 -38.98 -1.32
C GLY A 115 -30.32 -37.56 -0.80
N ASP A 116 -31.07 -37.44 0.29
CA ASP A 116 -31.37 -36.16 0.95
C ASP A 116 -30.31 -35.71 1.96
N ASN A 117 -29.24 -36.49 2.16
CA ASN A 117 -28.18 -36.14 3.11
C ASN A 117 -26.96 -35.55 2.39
N VAL A 118 -26.53 -34.37 2.81
CA VAL A 118 -25.33 -33.68 2.31
C VAL A 118 -24.32 -33.57 3.44
N SER A 119 -23.12 -34.12 3.24
CA SER A 119 -22.01 -34.00 4.18
C SER A 119 -20.81 -33.34 3.51
N LEU A 120 -20.06 -32.52 4.24
CA LEU A 120 -18.79 -31.96 3.79
C LEU A 120 -17.64 -32.78 4.37
N GLN A 121 -16.87 -33.43 3.50
CA GLN A 121 -15.67 -34.15 3.90
C GLN A 121 -14.49 -33.18 4.00
N PRO A 122 -13.58 -33.36 4.97
CA PRO A 122 -12.38 -32.54 5.08
C PRO A 122 -11.58 -32.51 3.76
N PRO A 123 -10.89 -31.40 3.48
CA PRO A 123 -10.11 -31.27 2.26
C PRO A 123 -8.89 -32.18 2.31
N VAL A 124 -8.65 -32.91 1.21
CA VAL A 124 -7.52 -33.85 1.07
C VAL A 124 -6.55 -33.41 -0.03
N ASP A 125 -7.06 -32.72 -1.05
CA ASP A 125 -6.31 -32.35 -2.24
C ASP A 125 -6.79 -31.00 -2.78
N ALA A 126 -5.85 -30.09 -3.05
CA ALA A 126 -6.11 -28.77 -3.62
C ALA A 126 -6.68 -28.82 -5.05
N SER A 127 -6.55 -29.94 -5.77
CA SER A 127 -7.14 -30.07 -7.10
C SER A 127 -8.65 -30.33 -7.08
N ARG A 128 -9.26 -30.47 -5.90
CA ARG A 128 -10.69 -30.72 -5.74
C ARG A 128 -11.49 -29.43 -5.97
N PRO A 129 -12.72 -29.51 -6.54
CA PRO A 129 -13.46 -28.32 -6.99
C PRO A 129 -13.77 -27.28 -5.90
N PHE A 130 -13.88 -27.72 -4.65
CA PHE A 130 -14.22 -26.88 -3.50
C PHE A 130 -13.13 -26.91 -2.41
N THR A 131 -11.91 -27.30 -2.78
CA THR A 131 -10.75 -27.20 -1.89
C THR A 131 -9.83 -26.10 -2.40
N SER A 132 -9.39 -25.22 -1.50
CA SER A 132 -8.45 -24.16 -1.82
C SER A 132 -7.27 -24.16 -0.85
N THR A 133 -6.16 -23.56 -1.28
CA THR A 133 -5.06 -23.20 -0.39
C THR A 133 -5.29 -21.79 0.16
N GLY A 134 -4.86 -21.55 1.40
CA GLY A 134 -4.81 -20.19 1.94
C GLY A 134 -3.82 -19.31 1.17
N GLY A 135 -3.83 -18.02 1.46
CA GLY A 135 -2.97 -17.06 0.80
C GLY A 135 -3.43 -15.63 0.99
N VAL A 136 -2.51 -14.69 0.79
CA VAL A 136 -2.86 -13.31 0.50
C VAL A 136 -2.89 -13.13 -1.02
N HIS A 137 -4.06 -12.78 -1.54
CA HIS A 137 -4.28 -12.53 -2.96
C HIS A 137 -4.86 -11.12 -3.15
N TYR A 138 -4.53 -10.48 -4.27
CA TYR A 138 -5.08 -9.20 -4.65
C TYR A 138 -5.32 -9.16 -6.17
N ALA A 139 -6.27 -8.33 -6.59
CA ALA A 139 -6.52 -7.99 -7.98
C ALA A 139 -7.06 -6.56 -8.04
N ASP A 140 -6.80 -5.85 -9.13
CA ASP A 140 -7.27 -4.47 -9.33
C ASP A 140 -8.81 -4.39 -9.41
N TRP A 141 -9.41 -5.40 -10.02
CA TRP A 141 -10.86 -5.56 -10.12
C TRP A 141 -11.19 -7.03 -9.87
N ILE A 142 -12.24 -7.28 -9.10
CA ILE A 142 -12.73 -8.63 -8.81
C ILE A 142 -14.19 -8.70 -9.24
N GLU A 143 -14.50 -9.55 -10.22
CA GLU A 143 -15.89 -9.81 -10.56
C GLU A 143 -16.58 -10.70 -9.51
N SER A 144 -17.91 -10.63 -9.43
CA SER A 144 -18.69 -11.45 -8.50
C SER A 144 -18.44 -12.96 -8.66
N GLU A 145 -18.22 -13.40 -9.88
CA GLU A 145 -17.96 -14.78 -10.27
C GLU A 145 -16.58 -15.24 -9.76
N GLN A 146 -15.64 -14.31 -9.61
CA GLN A 146 -14.32 -14.60 -9.04
C GLN A 146 -14.38 -14.70 -7.51
N LEU A 147 -15.30 -13.98 -6.85
CA LEU A 147 -15.51 -14.08 -5.40
C LEU A 147 -16.35 -15.29 -5.00
N PHE A 148 -17.43 -15.55 -5.74
CA PHE A 148 -18.47 -16.51 -5.33
C PHE A 148 -18.53 -17.75 -6.22
N GLY A 149 -17.71 -17.80 -7.28
CA GLY A 149 -17.83 -18.80 -8.33
C GLY A 149 -18.94 -18.49 -9.32
N CYS A 150 -18.95 -19.20 -10.45
CA CYS A 150 -20.01 -19.10 -11.47
C CYS A 150 -20.70 -20.46 -11.63
N VAL A 151 -22.01 -20.51 -11.43
CA VAL A 151 -22.81 -21.69 -11.76
C VAL A 151 -23.15 -21.64 -13.25
N ARG A 152 -22.44 -22.43 -14.05
CA ARG A 152 -22.79 -22.61 -15.45
C ARG A 152 -23.84 -23.71 -15.56
N SER A 153 -25.09 -23.34 -15.87
CA SER A 153 -26.09 -24.32 -16.29
C SER A 153 -25.68 -24.85 -17.67
N VAL A 154 -25.42 -26.14 -17.76
CA VAL A 154 -25.24 -26.86 -19.03
C VAL A 154 -26.61 -27.15 -19.63
#